data_AF-X1JU37-F1
#
_entry.id   AF-X1JU37-F1
#
_cell.length_a   1.000
_cell.length_b   1.000
_cell.length_c   1.000
_cell.angle_alpha   90.00
_cell.angle_beta   90.00
_cell.angle_gamma   90.00
#
_symmetry.space_group_name_H-M   'P 1'
#
loop_
_entity.id
_entity.type
_entity.pdbx_description
1 polymer ?
#
loop_
_entity_poly.entity_id
_entity_poly.type
_entity_poly.pdbx_seq_one_letter_code
_entity_poly.pdbx_strand_id
1 'polypeptide(L)' 'TAMVTRYCTGKFEEGYKMTIGAGFHTKSETLDTGESVKMQLWDFAGEKRFRELLPDYCKGASGGLICFDIT' A
#
# COMPACT_ATOMS: atom_id res chain seq x y z
N THR A 1 -2.30 -2.23 5.25
CA THR A 1 -1.36 -1.55 6.17
C THR A 1 -0.08 -2.33 6.44
N ALA A 2 -0.11 -3.49 7.11
CA ALA A 2 1.11 -4.13 7.62
C ALA A 2 2.18 -4.46 6.56
N MET A 3 1.76 -4.95 5.38
CA MET A 3 2.69 -5.24 4.27
C MET A 3 3.40 -3.98 3.75
N VAL A 4 2.65 -2.90 3.51
CA VAL A 4 3.21 -1.61 3.05
C VAL A 4 4.14 -1.01 4.10
N THR A 5 3.75 -1.03 5.39
CA THR A 5 4.60 -0.56 6.49
C THR A 5 5.90 -1.35 6.58
N ARG A 6 5.82 -2.69 6.52
CA ARG A 6 7.01 -3.55 6.56
C ARG A 6 7.94 -3.29 5.40
N TYR A 7 7.38 -3.12 4.20
CA TYR A 7 8.18 -2.80 3.03
C TYR A 7 8.87 -1.44 3.15
N CYS A 8 8.16 -0.40 3.58
CA CYS A 8 8.71 0.95 3.68
C CYS A 8 9.70 1.15 4.85
N THR A 9 9.48 0.49 5.99
CA THR A 9 10.21 0.78 7.24
C THR A 9 11.10 -0.37 7.73
N GLY A 10 10.96 -1.57 7.16
CA GLY A 10 11.61 -2.78 7.66
C GLY A 10 11.06 -3.27 9.00
N LYS A 11 10.02 -2.64 9.57
CA LYS A 11 9.44 -3.00 10.87
C LYS A 11 8.03 -3.55 10.71
N PHE A 12 7.65 -4.46 11.61
CA PHE A 12 6.29 -4.94 11.73
C PHE A 12 5.71 -4.40 13.04
N GLU A 13 4.53 -3.80 12.99
CA GLU A 13 3.81 -3.35 14.17
C GLU A 13 2.68 -4.34 14.45
N GLU A 14 2.72 -5.00 15.61
CA GLU A 14 1.72 -5.99 16.04
C GLU A 14 0.36 -5.35 16.37
N GLY A 15 0.33 -4.05 16.66
CA GLY A 15 -0.90 -3.31 16.92
C GLY A 15 -1.72 -3.09 15.66
N TYR A 16 -2.89 -3.74 15.56
CA TYR A 16 -3.85 -3.43 14.50
C TYR A 16 -4.37 -1.99 14.68
N LYS A 17 -3.97 -1.10 13.77
CA LYS A 17 -4.61 0.20 13.58
C LYS A 17 -5.38 0.17 12.28
N MET A 18 -6.68 0.42 12.37
CA MET A 18 -7.54 0.53 11.20
C MET A 18 -7.09 1.73 10.35
N THR A 19 -6.76 1.50 9.08
CA THR A 19 -6.56 2.60 8.12
C THR A 19 -7.89 3.31 7.92
N ILE A 20 -7.95 4.62 8.11
CA ILE A 20 -9.12 5.46 7.80
C ILE A 20 -8.87 6.11 6.44
N GLY A 21 -9.74 5.86 5.46
CA GLY A 21 -9.59 6.40 4.10
C GLY A 21 -8.47 5.71 3.31
N ALA A 22 -7.38 6.43 3.03
CA ALA A 22 -6.23 5.94 2.29
C ALA A 22 -4.91 6.40 2.91
N GLY A 23 -3.96 5.48 3.10
CA GLY A 23 -2.59 5.75 3.50
C GLY A 23 -1.69 5.91 2.28
N PHE A 24 -0.82 6.92 2.28
CA PHE A 24 0.11 7.19 1.18
C PHE A 24 1.55 7.00 1.66
N HIS A 25 2.29 6.14 0.97
CA HIS A 25 3.70 5.90 1.22
C HIS A 25 4.50 6.10 -0.06
N THR A 26 5.70 6.65 0.06
CA THR A 26 6.64 6.80 -1.06
C THR A 26 7.95 6.13 -0.68
N LYS A 27 8.48 5.31 -1.58
CA LYS A 27 9.77 4.63 -1.39
C LYS A 27 10.58 4.71 -2.67
N SER A 28 11.86 5.06 -2.54
CA SER A 28 12.81 4.98 -3.64
C SER A 28 13.71 3.77 -3.44
N GLU A 29 13.86 2.95 -4.46
CA GLU A 29 14.78 1.80 -4.45
C GLU A 29 15.58 1.76 -5.76
N THR A 30 16.80 1.23 -5.67
CA THR A 30 17.61 0.92 -6.83
C THR A 30 17.42 -0.56 -7.14
N LEU A 31 16.94 -0.86 -8.34
CA LEU A 31 16.77 -2.22 -8.82
C LEU A 31 18.13 -2.88 -9.08
N ASP A 32 18.15 -4.20 -9.17
CA ASP A 32 19.35 -4.97 -9.51
C ASP A 32 19.92 -4.59 -10.89
N THR A 33 19.08 -4.05 -11.77
CA THR A 33 19.48 -3.49 -13.08
C THR A 33 20.33 -2.22 -12.96
N GLY A 34 20.43 -1.62 -11.77
CA GLY A 34 21.06 -0.33 -11.51
C GLY A 34 20.13 0.87 -11.67
N GLU A 35 18.88 0.65 -12.09
CA GLU A 35 17.89 1.72 -12.28
C GLU A 35 17.28 2.15 -10.94
N SER A 36 17.19 3.45 -10.71
CA SER A 36 16.50 4.00 -9.53
C SER A 36 15.02 4.22 -9.83
N VAL A 37 14.16 3.61 -9.03
CA VAL A 37 12.71 3.71 -9.15
C VAL A 37 12.12 4.33 -7.90
N LYS A 38 11.17 5.25 -8.10
CA LYS A 38 10.37 5.85 -7.03
C LYS A 38 8.95 5.28 -7.10
N MET A 39 8.58 4.50 -6.10
CA MET A 39 7.26 3.90 -5.97
C MET A 39 6.37 4.72 -5.04
N GLN A 40 5.10 4.84 -5.42
CA GLN A 40 4.04 5.36 -4.57
C GLN A 40 3.09 4.22 -4.25
N LEU A 41 2.93 3.94 -2.96
CA LEU A 41 2.13 2.85 -2.43
C LEU A 41 0.91 3.44 -1.72
N TRP A 42 -0.27 3.02 -2.17
CA TRP A 42 -1.55 3.52 -1.67
C TRP A 42 -2.23 2.37 -0.91
N ASP A 43 -2.37 2.51 0.40
CA ASP A 43 -3.02 1.54 1.30
C ASP A 43 -4.47 1.96 1.55
N PHE A 44 -5.43 1.22 1.02
CA PHE A 44 -6.85 1.55 1.17
C PHE A 44 -7.43 0.99 2.46
N ALA A 45 -8.29 1.76 3.11
CA ALA A 45 -9.10 1.29 4.22
C ALA A 45 -10.01 0.13 3.78
N GLY A 46 -9.99 -0.97 4.53
CA GLY A 46 -10.83 -2.15 4.26
C GLY A 46 -12.32 -1.97 4.60
N GLU A 47 -12.71 -0.83 5.17
CA GLU A 47 -14.09 -0.56 5.56
C GLU A 47 -14.99 -0.35 4.32
N LYS A 48 -16.19 -0.94 4.33
CA LYS A 48 -17.11 -0.92 3.17
C LYS A 48 -17.40 0.48 2.64
N ARG A 49 -17.49 1.49 3.51
CA ARG A 49 -17.77 2.88 3.12
C ARG A 49 -16.70 3.52 2.22
N PHE A 50 -15.46 3.00 2.24
CA PHE A 50 -14.38 3.50 1.39
C PHE A 50 -14.23 2.72 0.08
N ARG A 51 -14.98 1.61 -0.08
CA ARG A 51 -14.96 0.79 -1.30
C ARG A 51 -15.48 1.54 -2.52
N GLU A 52 -16.41 2.47 -2.33
CA GLU A 52 -16.94 3.31 -3.41
C GLU A 52 -15.88 4.26 -3.99
N LEU A 53 -14.86 4.62 -3.21
CA LEU A 53 -13.77 5.50 -3.65
C LEU A 53 -12.66 4.73 -4.38
N LEU A 54 -12.63 3.41 -4.28
CA LEU A 54 -11.58 2.56 -4.85
C LEU A 54 -11.34 2.81 -6.34
N PRO A 55 -12.39 2.92 -7.21
CA PRO A 55 -12.18 3.19 -8.64
C PRO A 55 -11.45 4.50 -8.89
N ASP A 56 -11.77 5.55 -8.14
CA ASP A 56 -11.12 6.85 -8.27
C ASP A 56 -9.68 6.84 -7.75
N TYR A 57 -9.44 6.15 -6.64
CA TYR A 57 -8.09 5.98 -6.11
C TYR A 57 -7.17 5.13 -6.99
N CYS A 58 -7.71 4.19 -7.77
CA CYS A 58 -6.94 3.35 -8.68
C CYS A 58 -6.62 4.04 -10.02
N LYS A 59 -7.24 5.20 -10.33
CA LYS A 59 -6.97 5.91 -11.58
C LYS A 59 -5.50 6.35 -11.65
N GLY A 60 -4.82 5.95 -12.73
CA GLY A 60 -3.41 6.27 -12.95
C GLY A 60 -2.43 5.34 -12.24
N ALA A 61 -2.90 4.31 -11.52
CA ALA A 61 -2.02 3.31 -10.93
C ALA A 61 -1.35 2.44 -12.02
N SER A 62 -0.05 2.20 -11.88
CA SER A 62 0.70 1.28 -12.76
C SER A 62 0.41 -0.20 -12.48
N GLY A 63 -0.16 -0.52 -11.31
CA GLY A 63 -0.47 -1.87 -10.89
C GLY A 63 -1.22 -1.89 -9.55
N GLY A 64 -1.69 -3.07 -9.13
CA GLY A 64 -2.42 -3.25 -7.89
C GLY A 64 -2.05 -4.56 -7.18
N LEU A 65 -2.07 -4.53 -5.85
CA LEU A 65 -1.85 -5.70 -4.99
C LEU A 65 -3.15 -6.03 -4.26
N ILE A 66 -3.70 -7.22 -4.53
CA ILE A 66 -4.87 -7.74 -3.80
C ILE A 66 -4.34 -8.73 -2.76
N CYS A 67 -4.53 -8.37 -1.49
CA CYS A 67 -4.11 -9.19 -0.37
C CYS A 67 -5.34 -9.84 0.28
N PHE A 68 -5.22 -11.11 0.65
CA PHE A 68 -6.20 -11.83 1.44
C PHE A 68 -5.46 -12.66 2.48
N ASP A 69 -6.14 -13.00 3.56
CA ASP A 69 -5.62 -13.97 4.54
C ASP A 69 -5.91 -15.39 4.03
N ILE A 70 -4.91 -16.27 4.14
CA ILE A 70 -5.03 -17.68 3.73
C ILE A 70 -5.73 -18.54 4.80
N THR A 71 -5.97 -17.99 5.98
CA THR A 71 -6.67 -18.65 7.09
C THR A 71 -8.14 -18.25 7.22
#